data_AF-A0A1F7YNW4-F1
#
_entry.id   AF-A0A1F7YNW4-F1
#
_cell.length_a   1.000
_cell.length_b   1.000
_cell.length_c   1.000
_cell.angle_alpha   90.00
_cell.angle_beta   90.00
_cell.angle_gamma   90.00
#
_symmetry.space_group_name_H-M   'P 1'
#
loop_
_entity.id
_entity.type
_entity.pdbx_description
1 polymer ?
#
loop_
_entity_poly.entity_id
_entity_poly.type
_entity_poly.pdbx_seq_one_letter_code
_entity_poly.pdbx_strand_id
1 'polypeptide(L)' 'MNSYTVVGFVFVIYGGLNVVMPKELFRFRANIAKSLFSITYKASKKTYKTYQILGALYMLIGFLFIVGVFA' A
#
# COMPACT_ATOMS: atom_id res chain seq x y z
N MET A 1 8.91 15.22 16.20
CA MET A 1 8.64 13.91 15.55
C MET A 1 9.72 13.71 14.51
N ASN A 2 10.50 12.63 14.58
CA ASN A 2 11.62 12.42 13.65
C ASN A 2 11.08 12.08 12.25
N SER A 3 11.72 12.55 11.17
CA SER A 3 11.22 12.37 9.80
C SER A 3 11.01 10.89 9.45
N TYR A 4 11.87 10.01 9.97
CA TYR A 4 11.78 8.55 9.82
C TYR A 4 10.51 7.95 10.43
N THR A 5 10.06 8.47 11.57
CA THR A 5 8.84 8.01 12.24
C THR A 5 7.61 8.38 11.44
N VAL A 6 7.60 9.56 10.81
CA VAL A 6 6.52 10.00 9.91
C VAL A 6 6.43 9.07 8.70
N VAL A 7 7.58 8.79 8.06
CA VAL A 7 7.66 7.87 6.93
C VAL A 7 7.15 6.48 7.33
N GLY A 8 7.62 5.96 8.47
CA GLY A 8 7.19 4.66 8.99
C GLY A 8 5.67 4.59 9.21
N PHE A 9 5.08 5.63 9.80
CA PHE A 9 3.62 5.72 9.98
C PHE A 9 2.86 5.66 8.66
N VAL A 10 3.31 6.40 7.64
CA VAL A 10 2.68 6.39 6.31
C VAL A 10 2.73 4.99 5.71
N PHE A 11 3.86 4.30 5.80
CA PHE A 11 4.02 2.94 5.31
C PHE A 11 3.11 1.94 6.03
N VAL A 12 2.95 2.05 7.36
CA VAL A 12 2.05 1.20 8.13
C VAL A 12 0.59 1.41 7.74
N ILE A 13 0.13 2.66 7.68
CA ILE A 13 -1.26 2.97 7.33
C ILE A 13 -1.57 2.51 5.91
N TYR A 14 -0.71 2.88 4.95
CA TYR A 14 -0.89 2.51 3.56
C TYR A 14 -0.79 0.99 3.34
N GLY A 15 0.18 0.34 3.99
CA GLY A 15 0.34 -1.11 3.95
C GLY A 15 -0.89 -1.83 4.52
N GLY A 16 -1.39 -1.40 5.68
CA GLY A 16 -2.58 -1.97 6.32
C GLY A 16 -3.83 -1.83 5.45
N LEU A 17 -4.01 -0.68 4.82
CA LEU A 17 -5.07 -0.45 3.85
C LEU A 17 -5.00 -1.43 2.65
N ASN A 18 -3.79 -1.71 2.13
CA ASN A 18 -3.60 -2.71 1.05
C ASN A 18 -3.90 -4.15 1.51
N VAL A 19 -3.70 -4.47 2.79
CA VAL A 19 -4.01 -5.80 3.35
C VAL A 19 -5.51 -5.99 3.56
N VAL A 20 -6.16 -5.00 4.20
CA VAL A 20 -7.56 -5.08 4.64
C VAL A 20 -8.52 -4.84 3.48
N MET A 21 -8.25 -3.84 2.63
CA MET A 21 -9.16 -3.40 1.56
C MET A 21 -8.48 -3.36 0.18
N PRO A 22 -7.88 -4.48 -0.29
CA PRO A 22 -7.14 -4.52 -1.54
C PRO A 22 -8.02 -4.21 -2.76
N LYS A 23 -9.30 -4.56 -2.73
CA LYS A 23 -10.20 -4.37 -3.89
C LYS A 23 -10.53 -2.91 -4.12
N GLU A 24 -10.79 -2.19 -3.05
CA GLU A 24 -11.23 -0.80 -3.03
C GLU A 24 -10.06 0.11 -3.42
N LEU A 25 -8.87 -0.15 -2.87
CA LEU A 25 -7.64 0.52 -3.31
C LEU A 25 -7.31 0.24 -4.77
N PHE A 26 -7.46 -1.01 -5.21
CA PHE A 26 -7.24 -1.32 -6.62
C PHE A 26 -8.23 -0.61 -7.52
N ARG A 27 -9.53 -0.58 -7.17
CA ARG A 27 -10.56 0.15 -7.91
C ARG A 27 -10.27 1.64 -7.97
N PHE A 28 -9.86 2.22 -6.85
CA PHE A 28 -9.46 3.63 -6.80
C PHE A 28 -8.29 3.92 -7.76
N ARG A 29 -7.23 3.10 -7.72
CA ARG A 29 -6.09 3.23 -8.65
C ARG A 29 -6.49 2.98 -10.09
N ALA A 30 -7.34 2.00 -10.36
CA ALA A 30 -7.85 1.71 -11.68
C ALA A 30 -8.70 2.87 -12.23
N ASN A 31 -9.49 3.54 -11.38
CA ASN A 31 -10.27 4.72 -11.76
C ASN A 31 -9.35 5.91 -12.09
N ILE A 32 -8.33 6.15 -11.27
CA ILE A 32 -7.31 7.18 -11.56
C ILE A 32 -6.62 6.87 -12.88
N ALA A 33 -6.17 5.63 -13.07
CA ALA A 33 -5.45 5.24 -14.29
C ALA A 33 -6.35 5.32 -15.53
N LYS A 34 -7.65 5.01 -15.39
CA LYS A 34 -8.64 5.20 -16.45
C LYS A 34 -8.81 6.68 -16.77
N SER A 35 -8.87 7.55 -15.78
CA SER A 35 -9.02 9.00 -15.97
C SER A 35 -7.79 9.63 -16.64
N LEU A 36 -6.59 9.25 -16.20
CA LEU A 36 -5.34 9.86 -16.66
C LEU A 36 -4.82 9.26 -17.97
N PHE A 37 -4.96 7.94 -18.14
CA PHE A 37 -4.34 7.22 -19.26
C PHE A 37 -5.35 6.57 -20.20
N SER A 38 -6.66 6.65 -19.92
CA SER A 38 -7.72 5.94 -20.67
C SER A 38 -7.53 4.40 -20.72
N ILE A 39 -6.76 3.83 -19.80
CA ILE A 39 -6.51 2.38 -19.72
C ILE A 39 -7.46 1.74 -18.70
N THR A 40 -8.01 0.57 -19.05
CA THR A 40 -8.86 -0.21 -18.13
C THR A 40 -8.10 -1.42 -17.61
N TYR A 41 -7.88 -1.49 -16.30
CA TYR A 41 -7.23 -2.63 -15.64
C TYR A 41 -8.26 -3.56 -15.00
N LYS A 42 -8.20 -4.85 -15.33
CA LYS A 42 -9.03 -5.89 -14.70
C LYS A 42 -8.16 -6.75 -13.78
N ALA A 43 -8.32 -6.57 -12.47
CA ALA A 43 -7.60 -7.39 -11.50
C ALA A 43 -8.15 -8.82 -11.43
N SER A 44 -7.23 -9.77 -11.36
CA SER A 44 -7.52 -11.18 -11.05
C SER A 44 -7.50 -11.44 -9.55
N LYS A 45 -7.97 -12.62 -9.10
CA LYS A 45 -7.83 -13.04 -7.69
C LYS A 45 -6.35 -13.04 -7.23
N LYS A 46 -5.42 -13.41 -8.13
CA LYS A 46 -3.99 -13.39 -7.84
C LYS A 46 -3.48 -11.96 -7.63
N THR A 47 -3.96 -11.01 -8.43
CA THR A 47 -3.59 -9.59 -8.31
C THR A 47 -3.89 -9.04 -6.93
N TYR A 48 -5.10 -9.29 -6.40
CA TYR A 48 -5.45 -8.84 -5.04
C TYR A 48 -4.58 -9.48 -3.97
N LYS A 49 -4.27 -10.78 -4.11
CA LYS A 49 -3.38 -11.48 -3.18
C LYS A 49 -1.96 -10.90 -3.21
N THR A 50 -1.44 -10.54 -4.39
CA THR A 50 -0.16 -9.84 -4.52
C THR A 50 -0.19 -8.49 -3.81
N TYR A 51 -1.26 -7.71 -3.96
CA TYR A 51 -1.42 -6.43 -3.25
C TYR A 51 -1.46 -6.60 -1.74
N GLN A 52 -2.11 -7.65 -1.22
CA GLN A 52 -2.10 -7.94 0.21
C GLN A 52 -0.70 -8.29 0.71
N ILE A 53 0.06 -9.10 -0.03
CA ILE A 53 1.44 -9.45 0.33
C ILE A 53 2.34 -8.21 0.33
N LEU A 54 2.24 -7.37 -0.71
CA LEU A 54 2.98 -6.11 -0.78
C LEU A 54 2.57 -5.16 0.36
N GLY A 55 1.28 -5.11 0.71
CA GLY A 55 0.77 -4.34 1.85
C GLY A 55 1.38 -4.79 3.17
N ALA A 56 1.46 -6.11 3.40
CA ALA A 56 2.07 -6.67 4.60
C ALA A 56 3.58 -6.35 4.68
N LEU A 57 4.29 -6.38 3.55
CA LEU A 57 5.69 -5.96 3.47
C LEU A 57 5.85 -4.47 3.79
N TYR A 58 4.98 -3.61 3.26
CA TYR A 58 5.00 -2.19 3.59
C TYR A 58 4.72 -1.93 5.08
N MET A 59 3.79 -2.67 5.69
CA MET A 59 3.58 -2.58 7.14
C MET A 59 4.83 -2.98 7.92
N LEU A 60 5.48 -4.09 7.55
CA LEU A 60 6.68 -4.55 8.22
C LEU A 60 7.80 -3.52 8.14
N ILE A 61 8.06 -2.99 6.95
CA ILE A 61 9.07 -1.94 6.74
C ILE A 61 8.70 -0.70 7.57
N GLY A 62 7.45 -0.25 7.48
CA GLY A 62 7.00 0.93 8.24
C GLY A 62 7.16 0.77 9.75
N PHE A 63 6.88 -0.42 10.28
CA PHE A 63 7.11 -0.74 11.68
C PHE A 63 8.59 -0.68 12.06
N LEU A 64 9.49 -1.22 11.24
CA LEU A 64 10.94 -1.14 11.47
C LEU A 64 11.45 0.31 11.50
N PHE A 65 10.89 1.19 10.65
CA PHE A 65 11.18 2.63 10.69
C PHE A 65 10.69 3.30 11.98
N ILE A 66 9.52 2.90 12.50
CA ILE A 66 8.99 3.44 13.77
C ILE A 66 9.84 2.99 14.96
N VAL A 67 10.25 1.72 14.99
CA VAL A 67 11.08 1.13 16.06
C VAL A 67 12.53 1.66 16.04
N GLY A 68 12.92 2.37 14.97
CA GLY A 68 14.23 3.02 14.89
C GLY A 68 15.35 2.09 14.40
N VAL A 69 15.01 1.01 13.70
CA VAL A 69 16.01 0.10 13.10
C VAL A 69 16.85 0.80 12.03
N PHE A 70 16.28 1.84 11.41
CA PHE A 70 16.93 2.65 10.37
C PHE A 70 17.24 4.09 10.84
N ALA A 71 17.18 4.34 12.14
CA ALA A 71 17.42 5.66 12.76
C ALA A 71 18.90 5.84 13.17
#